data_AF-A0A7K5SLJ7-F1
#
_entry.id   AF-A0A7K5SLJ7-F1
#
_cell.length_a   1.000
_cell.length_b   1.000
_cell.length_c   1.000
_cell.angle_alpha   90.00
_cell.angle_beta   90.00
_cell.angle_gamma   90.00
#
_symmetry.space_group_name_H-M   'P 1'
#
loop_
_entity.id
_entity.type
_entity.pdbx_description
1 polymer ?
#
loop_
_entity_poly.entity_id
_entity_poly.type
_entity_poly.pdbx_seq_one_letter_code
_entity_poly.pdbx_strand_id
1 'polypeptide(L)'
;SYRSFCPEHRPEQEVQVTPEPGTNCLICMEPVEDRKTFRTLVCPSCKRAWFHRDCIQGQAMCAGALFFQCPMCRDHEDFTVEMFTLGIRIPFR
;
A
#
# COMPACT_ATOMS: atom_id res chain seq x y z
N SER A 1 7.26 -0.23 -17.06
CA SER A 1 8.45 0.62 -16.85
C SER A 1 8.37 1.23 -15.46
N TYR A 2 9.45 1.23 -14.69
CA TYR A 2 9.48 1.86 -13.35
C TYR A 2 9.64 3.37 -13.52
N ARG A 3 8.67 4.15 -13.03
CA ARG A 3 8.72 5.62 -13.07
C ARG A 3 9.32 6.11 -11.75
N SER A 4 10.29 7.00 -11.84
CA SER A 4 10.87 7.68 -10.68
C SER A 4 10.25 9.07 -10.55
N PHE A 5 9.83 9.42 -9.34
CA PHE A 5 9.20 10.70 -9.04
C PHE A 5 9.95 11.41 -7.92
N CYS A 6 10.06 12.73 -7.98
CA CYS A 6 10.55 13.50 -6.84
C CYS A 6 9.46 13.59 -5.76
N PRO A 7 9.81 13.97 -4.52
CA PRO A 7 8.84 14.09 -3.42
C PRO A 7 7.63 15.00 -3.73
N GLU A 8 7.83 16.03 -4.55
CA GLU A 8 6.79 17.01 -4.93
C GLU A 8 5.86 16.50 -6.04
N HIS A 9 6.34 15.64 -6.93
CA HIS A 9 5.60 15.18 -8.12
C HIS A 9 5.31 13.67 -8.08
N ARG A 10 5.37 13.05 -6.90
CA ARG A 10 5.04 11.65 -6.72
C ARG A 10 3.53 11.42 -6.82
N PRO A 11 3.11 10.23 -7.30
CA PRO A 11 1.71 9.87 -7.31
C PRO A 11 1.16 9.75 -5.89
N GLU A 12 -0.12 10.08 -5.73
CA GLU A 12 -0.87 9.95 -4.49
C GLU A 12 -2.10 9.05 -4.72
N GLN A 13 -2.61 8.44 -3.66
CA GLN A 13 -3.81 7.62 -3.77
C GLN A 13 -5.07 8.47 -3.94
N GLU A 14 -5.74 8.30 -5.08
CA GLU A 14 -6.99 8.99 -5.41
C GLU A 14 -8.17 8.53 -4.54
N VAL A 15 -8.05 7.38 -3.85
CA VAL A 15 -9.12 6.79 -3.05
C VAL A 15 -9.55 7.75 -1.94
N GLN A 16 -10.75 8.33 -2.02
CA GLN A 16 -11.28 9.32 -1.06
C GLN A 16 -11.73 8.70 0.27
N VAL A 17 -10.80 8.10 1.01
CA VAL A 17 -10.99 7.57 2.36
C VAL A 17 -9.88 8.04 3.28
N THR A 18 -10.19 8.18 4.56
CA THR A 18 -9.24 8.45 5.63
C THR A 18 -9.37 7.35 6.68
N PRO A 19 -8.27 6.94 7.32
CA PRO A 19 -8.36 5.98 8.41
C PRO A 19 -9.10 6.60 9.59
N GLU A 20 -9.88 5.80 10.30
CA GLU A 20 -10.45 6.23 11.58
C GLU A 20 -9.32 6.37 12.62
N PRO A 21 -9.46 7.24 13.64
CA PRO A 21 -8.47 7.35 14.71
C PRO A 21 -8.20 5.99 15.36
N GLY A 22 -6.92 5.62 15.47
CA GLY A 22 -6.52 4.32 16.01
C GLY A 22 -6.62 3.15 15.02
N THR A 23 -6.82 3.41 13.73
CA THR A 23 -6.68 2.38 12.70
C THR A 23 -5.25 1.82 12.72
N ASN A 24 -5.14 0.50 12.81
CA ASN A 24 -3.85 -0.19 12.83
C ASN A 24 -3.46 -0.70 11.45
N CYS A 25 -2.16 -0.68 11.18
CA CYS A 25 -1.55 -1.36 10.06
C CYS A 25 -1.77 -2.87 10.19
N LEU A 26 -2.33 -3.52 9.17
CA LEU A 26 -2.63 -4.96 9.24
C LEU A 26 -1.40 -5.88 9.21
N ILE A 27 -0.20 -5.32 9.02
CA ILE A 27 1.06 -6.07 8.94
C ILE A 27 1.79 -6.07 10.28
N CYS A 28 2.01 -4.88 10.87
CA CYS A 28 2.73 -4.75 12.13
C CYS A 28 1.82 -4.59 13.36
N MET A 29 0.51 -4.41 13.15
CA MET A 29 -0.50 -4.17 14.20
C MET A 29 -0.33 -2.86 14.99
N GLU A 30 0.53 -1.96 14.53
CA GLU A 30 0.73 -0.62 15.09
C GLU A 30 -0.12 0.45 14.37
N PRO A 31 -0.49 1.56 15.03
CA PRO A 31 -1.33 2.60 14.44
C PRO A 31 -0.68 3.25 13.21
N VAL A 32 -1.48 3.52 12.18
CA VAL A 32 -1.09 4.38 11.05
C VAL A 32 -1.39 5.84 11.35
N GLU A 33 -0.80 6.76 10.56
CA GLU A 33 -1.22 8.15 10.57
C GLU A 33 -2.72 8.25 10.21
N ASP A 34 -3.44 9.17 10.85
CA ASP A 34 -4.88 9.43 10.70
C ASP A 34 -5.28 10.05 9.34
N ARG A 35 -4.37 10.01 8.38
CA ARG A 35 -4.53 10.55 7.03
C ARG A 35 -3.71 9.74 6.03
N LYS A 36 -4.17 9.76 4.78
CA LYS A 36 -3.36 9.30 3.65
C LYS A 36 -2.17 10.23 3.51
N THR A 37 -0.98 9.69 3.68
CA THR A 37 0.28 10.38 3.40
C THR A 37 1.15 9.45 2.57
N PHE A 38 2.31 9.93 2.13
CA PHE A 38 3.30 9.05 1.52
C PHE A 38 3.65 7.82 2.40
N ARG A 39 3.51 7.92 3.73
CA ARG A 39 3.83 6.86 4.68
C ARG A 39 2.66 5.92 4.97
N THR A 40 1.44 6.30 4.63
CA THR A 40 0.22 5.53 4.94
C THR A 40 -0.54 5.22 3.67
N LEU A 41 -0.66 3.94 3.34
CA LEU A 41 -1.35 3.45 2.15
C LEU A 41 -2.61 2.67 2.51
N VAL A 42 -3.58 2.66 1.61
CA VAL A 42 -4.84 1.91 1.72
C VAL A 42 -5.00 0.95 0.54
N CYS A 43 -5.60 -0.22 0.76
CA CYS A 43 -6.03 -1.10 -0.32
C CYS A 43 -7.12 -0.40 -1.16
N PRO A 44 -6.94 -0.26 -2.50
CA PRO A 44 -7.88 0.46 -3.35
C PRO A 44 -9.24 -0.25 -3.45
N SER A 45 -9.24 -1.58 -3.39
CA SER A 45 -10.39 -2.45 -3.62
C SER A 45 -11.30 -2.48 -2.38
N CYS A 46 -10.77 -2.83 -1.20
CA CYS A 46 -11.60 -2.93 0.01
C CYS A 46 -11.73 -1.62 0.80
N LYS A 47 -10.80 -0.66 0.62
CA LYS A 47 -10.79 0.66 1.28
C LYS A 47 -10.78 0.62 2.82
N ARG A 48 -10.53 -0.56 3.40
CA ARG A 48 -10.56 -0.84 4.84
C ARG A 48 -9.22 -1.32 5.39
N ALA A 49 -8.34 -1.78 4.51
CA ALA A 49 -7.02 -2.26 4.89
C ALA A 49 -5.99 -1.14 4.73
N TRP A 50 -5.38 -0.75 5.84
CA TRP A 50 -4.41 0.33 5.93
C TRP A 50 -3.03 -0.20 6.30
N PHE A 51 -1.99 0.44 5.80
CA PHE A 51 -0.61 -0.03 5.92
C PHE A 51 0.38 1.11 6.05
N HIS A 52 1.43 0.91 6.84
CA HIS A 52 2.64 1.71 6.67
C HIS A 52 3.31 1.33 5.35
N ARG A 53 3.84 2.32 4.64
CA ARG A 53 4.55 2.14 3.36
C ARG A 53 5.71 1.15 3.49
N ASP A 54 6.45 1.22 4.59
CA ASP A 54 7.60 0.34 4.82
C ASP A 54 7.17 -1.10 5.09
N CYS A 55 6.07 -1.31 5.81
CA CYS A 55 5.50 -2.63 6.04
C CYS A 55 5.05 -3.27 4.73
N ILE A 56 4.35 -2.52 3.87
CA ILE A 56 3.91 -3.07 2.59
C ILE A 56 5.10 -3.33 1.63
N GLN A 57 6.13 -2.50 1.69
CA GLN A 57 7.37 -2.72 0.94
C GLN A 57 8.06 -4.02 1.39
N GLY A 58 8.11 -4.29 2.69
CA GLY A 58 8.60 -5.56 3.23
C GLY A 58 7.76 -6.75 2.76
N GLN A 59 6.44 -6.66 2.85
CA GLN A 59 5.53 -7.71 2.38
C GLN A 59 5.72 -8.00 0.88
N ALA A 60 5.81 -6.97 0.04
CA ALA A 60 6.05 -7.11 -1.40
C ALA A 60 7.37 -7.82 -1.70
N MET A 61 8.45 -7.45 -0.99
CA MET A 61 9.76 -8.08 -1.16
C MET A 61 9.78 -9.54 -0.73
N CYS A 62 8.99 -9.91 0.28
CA CYS A 62 8.86 -11.28 0.75
C CYS A 62 7.98 -12.15 -0.17
N ALA A 63 6.78 -11.68 -0.50
CA ALA A 63 5.78 -12.43 -1.26
C ALA A 63 6.10 -12.53 -2.76
N GLY A 64 6.69 -11.49 -3.35
CA GLY A 64 6.87 -11.39 -4.80
C GLY A 64 5.55 -11.20 -5.56
N ALA A 65 5.66 -10.91 -6.85
CA ALA A 65 4.54 -10.49 -7.69
C ALA A 65 3.37 -11.49 -7.74
N LEU A 66 3.65 -12.80 -7.66
CA LEU A 66 2.63 -13.85 -7.78
C LEU A 66 1.73 -13.98 -6.54
N PHE A 67 2.22 -13.59 -5.36
CA PHE A 67 1.51 -13.78 -4.09
C PHE A 67 1.28 -12.47 -3.34
N PHE A 68 1.65 -11.33 -3.93
CA PHE A 68 1.46 -10.03 -3.33
C PHE A 68 0.01 -9.58 -3.51
N GLN A 69 -0.78 -9.71 -2.45
CA GLN A 69 -2.21 -9.38 -2.44
C GLN A 69 -2.59 -8.69 -1.13
N CYS A 70 -3.76 -8.04 -1.11
CA CYS A 70 -4.29 -7.46 0.11
C CYS A 70 -4.52 -8.55 1.17
N PRO A 71 -3.94 -8.45 2.40
CA PRO A 71 -4.16 -9.45 3.45
C PRO A 71 -5.62 -9.59 3.90
N MET A 72 -6.43 -8.54 3.72
CA MET A 72 -7.84 -8.51 4.15
C MET A 72 -8.80 -9.06 3.11
N CYS A 73 -8.78 -8.52 1.88
CA CYS A 73 -9.76 -8.88 0.84
C CYS A 73 -9.22 -9.85 -0.21
N ARG A 74 -7.92 -10.16 -0.18
CA ARG A 74 -7.22 -11.03 -1.14
C ARG A 74 -7.26 -10.55 -2.60
N ASP A 75 -7.65 -9.31 -2.83
CA ASP A 75 -7.49 -8.69 -4.13
C ASP A 75 -5.99 -8.63 -4.49
N HIS A 76 -5.66 -9.20 -5.64
CA HIS A 76 -4.30 -9.31 -6.17
C HIS A 76 -4.05 -8.28 -7.26
N GLU A 77 -4.98 -8.12 -8.20
CA GLU A 77 -4.80 -7.30 -9.40
C GLU A 77 -4.75 -5.80 -9.07
N ASP A 78 -5.88 -5.22 -8.61
CA ASP A 78 -5.96 -3.78 -8.33
C ASP A 78 -4.97 -3.38 -7.23
N PHE A 79 -4.82 -4.24 -6.22
CA PHE A 79 -3.86 -4.04 -5.14
C PHE A 79 -2.41 -3.96 -5.66
N THR A 80 -1.98 -4.91 -6.48
CA THR A 80 -0.60 -4.95 -6.99
C THR A 80 -0.32 -3.75 -7.90
N VAL A 81 -1.25 -3.43 -8.80
CA VAL A 81 -1.10 -2.32 -9.76
C VAL A 81 -1.01 -0.98 -9.04
N GLU A 82 -1.88 -0.74 -8.06
CA GLU A 82 -1.88 0.48 -7.26
C GLU A 82 -0.58 0.61 -6.46
N MET A 83 -0.20 -0.43 -5.71
CA MET A 83 1.03 -0.39 -4.90
C MET A 83 2.28 -0.18 -5.78
N PHE A 84 2.35 -0.81 -6.95
CA PHE A 84 3.43 -0.59 -7.92
C PHE A 84 3.47 0.87 -8.40
N THR A 85 2.31 1.44 -8.73
CA THR A 85 2.17 2.83 -9.20
C THR A 85 2.65 3.82 -8.14
N LEU A 86 2.38 3.54 -6.86
CA LEU A 86 2.82 4.32 -5.70
C LEU A 86 4.30 4.09 -5.33
N GLY A 87 5.03 3.33 -6.16
CA GLY A 87 6.46 3.09 -6.03
C GLY A 87 6.82 2.02 -5.01
N ILE A 88 5.92 1.09 -4.67
CA ILE A 88 6.29 -0.13 -3.96
C ILE A 88 7.00 -1.06 -4.95
N ARG A 89 8.22 -1.48 -4.60
CA ARG A 89 8.98 -2.43 -5.42
C ARG A 89 8.43 -3.84 -5.20
N ILE A 90 8.00 -4.49 -6.28
CA ILE A 90 7.41 -5.84 -6.27
C ILE A 90 8.25 -6.73 -7.19
N PRO A 91 9.13 -7.59 -6.65
CA PRO A 91 10.00 -8.45 -7.47
C PRO A 91 9.22 -9.63 -8.05
N PHE A 92 9.58 -10.06 -9.27
CA PHE A 92 9.24 -11.40 -9.74
C PHE A 92 10.18 -12.40 -9.05
N ARG A 93 9.60 -13.40 -8.40
CA ARG A 93 10.27 -14.48 -7.67
C ARG A 93 9.63 -15.81 -8.01
#